data_AF-A0A3D6CWJ9-F1
#
_entry.id   AF-A0A3D6CWJ9-F1
#
_cell.length_a   1.000
_cell.length_b   1.000
_cell.length_c   1.000
_cell.angle_alpha   90.00
_cell.angle_beta   90.00
_cell.angle_gamma   90.00
#
_symmetry.space_group_name_H-M   'P 1'
#
loop_
_entity.id
_entity.type
_entity.pdbx_description
1 polymer ?
#
loop_
_entity_poly.entity_id
_entity_poly.type
_entity_poly.pdbx_seq_one_letter_code
_entity_poly.pdbx_strand_id
1 'polypeptide(L)'
;MGSDHLLDSLLDQAFAAVMAADYAALEAIDAQIEKALAQFGPPKDQAQLLHLQRKAERNAICLQAAGRGIRSALRRLQEVRRAATGLATYDGKGRRVETGGHGRLSARF
;
A
#
# COMPACT_ATOMS: atom_id res chain seq x y z
N MET A 1 -19.92 -24.22 14.12
CA MET A 1 -19.95 -23.41 12.88
C MET A 1 -18.62 -23.63 12.19
N GLY A 2 -18.62 -24.13 10.95
CA GLY A 2 -17.41 -24.67 10.32
C GLY A 2 -16.35 -23.62 9.99
N SER A 3 -15.08 -24.02 10.05
CA SER A 3 -13.89 -23.27 9.60
C SER A 3 -14.08 -22.63 8.21
N ASP A 4 -14.86 -23.27 7.36
CA ASP A 4 -15.03 -22.88 5.96
C ASP A 4 -15.84 -21.60 5.81
N HIS A 5 -16.85 -21.38 6.67
CA HIS A 5 -17.61 -20.12 6.69
C HIS A 5 -16.79 -18.97 7.27
N LEU A 6 -15.90 -19.27 8.23
CA LEU A 6 -15.00 -18.27 8.78
C LEU A 6 -14.04 -17.76 7.69
N LEU A 7 -13.37 -18.68 6.98
CA LEU A 7 -12.45 -18.31 5.90
C LEU A 7 -13.15 -17.55 4.78
N ASP A 8 -14.36 -17.97 4.39
CA ASP A 8 -15.18 -17.26 3.40
C ASP A 8 -15.45 -15.80 3.78
N SER A 9 -15.77 -15.55 5.05
CA SER A 9 -16.03 -14.21 5.58
C SER A 9 -14.75 -13.37 5.68
N LEU A 10 -13.62 -13.97 6.05
CA LEU A 10 -12.34 -13.29 6.15
C LEU A 10 -11.84 -12.83 4.78
N LEU A 11 -12.09 -13.62 3.73
CA LEU A 11 -11.76 -13.23 2.36
C LEU A 11 -12.62 -12.04 1.87
N ASP A 12 -13.89 -11.93 2.29
CA ASP A 12 -14.69 -10.74 1.97
C ASP A 12 -14.27 -9.51 2.79
N GLN A 13 -13.89 -9.69 4.06
CA GLN A 13 -13.34 -8.62 4.89
C GLN A 13 -12.01 -8.10 4.34
N ALA A 14 -11.12 -9.00 3.89
CA ALA A 14 -9.86 -8.63 3.26
C ALA A 14 -10.12 -7.79 1.99
N PHE A 15 -11.06 -8.21 1.14
CA PHE A 15 -11.45 -7.42 -0.03
C PHE A 15 -11.90 -6.01 0.35
N ALA A 16 -12.81 -5.89 1.32
CA ALA A 16 -13.31 -4.61 1.79
C ALA A 16 -12.18 -3.72 2.35
N ALA A 17 -11.27 -4.29 3.15
CA ALA A 17 -10.15 -3.57 3.72
C ALA A 17 -9.16 -3.07 2.65
N VAL A 18 -8.88 -3.86 1.61
CA VAL A 18 -8.06 -3.42 0.46
C VAL A 18 -8.72 -2.24 -0.25
N MET A 19 -10.02 -2.32 -0.51
CA MET A 19 -10.76 -1.26 -1.19
C MET A 19 -10.82 0.04 -0.38
N ALA A 20 -10.85 -0.07 0.95
CA ALA A 20 -10.82 1.05 1.88
C ALA A 20 -9.40 1.57 2.19
N ALA A 21 -8.35 0.92 1.66
CA ALA A 21 -6.96 1.17 2.03
C ALA A 21 -6.69 1.05 3.55
N ASP A 22 -7.43 0.19 4.24
CA ASP A 22 -7.25 -0.08 5.67
C ASP A 22 -6.19 -1.18 5.88
N TYR A 23 -4.93 -0.76 5.88
CA TYR A 23 -3.79 -1.68 6.00
C TYR A 23 -3.64 -2.27 7.40
N ALA A 24 -4.13 -1.58 8.44
CA ALA A 24 -4.11 -2.08 9.80
C ALA A 24 -5.12 -3.24 9.96
N ALA A 25 -6.31 -3.10 9.39
CA ALA A 25 -7.27 -4.20 9.34
C ALA A 25 -6.72 -5.38 8.54
N LEU A 26 -6.01 -5.15 7.43
CA LEU A 26 -5.41 -6.22 6.63
C LEU A 26 -4.41 -7.07 7.42
N GLU A 27 -3.57 -6.46 8.26
CA GLU A 27 -2.63 -7.19 9.12
C GLU A 27 -3.37 -8.10 10.12
N ALA A 28 -4.45 -7.58 10.73
CA ALA A 28 -5.27 -8.37 11.65
C ALA A 28 -6.04 -9.51 10.95
N ILE A 29 -6.48 -9.29 9.71
CA ILE A 29 -7.21 -10.29 8.91
C ILE A 29 -6.25 -11.40 8.44
N ASP A 30 -5.04 -11.06 8.03
CA ASP A 30 -4.01 -12.03 7.60
C ASP A 30 -3.73 -13.05 8.71
N ALA A 31 -3.49 -12.57 9.94
CA ALA A 31 -3.29 -13.42 11.11
C ALA A 31 -4.50 -14.33 11.43
N GLN A 32 -5.72 -13.90 11.11
CA GLN A 32 -6.94 -14.70 11.27
C GLN A 32 -7.09 -15.75 10.16
N ILE A 33 -6.73 -15.41 8.93
CA ILE A 33 -6.72 -16.35 7.80
C ILE A 33 -5.76 -17.50 8.08
N GLU A 34 -4.54 -17.21 8.52
CA GLU A 34 -3.55 -18.24 8.90
C GLU A 34 -4.08 -19.19 9.97
N LYS A 35 -4.73 -18.65 11.01
CA LYS A 35 -5.37 -19.47 12.06
C LYS A 35 -6.52 -20.32 11.51
N ALA A 36 -7.33 -19.77 10.62
CA ALA A 36 -8.44 -20.49 10.01
C ALA A 36 -7.93 -21.62 9.08
N LEU A 37 -6.85 -21.37 8.35
CA LEU A 37 -6.18 -22.36 7.49
C LEU A 37 -5.55 -23.49 8.30
N ALA A 38 -4.93 -23.18 9.45
CA ALA A 38 -4.38 -24.20 10.35
C ALA A 38 -5.45 -25.16 10.93
N GLN A 39 -6.69 -24.69 11.02
CA GLN A 39 -7.85 -25.47 11.47
C GLN A 39 -8.66 -26.04 10.30
N PHE A 40 -8.23 -25.79 9.06
CA PHE A 40 -8.95 -26.18 7.86
C PHE A 40 -8.79 -27.68 7.64
N GLY A 41 -9.90 -28.41 7.80
CA GLY A 41 -9.95 -29.84 7.56
C GLY A 41 -9.96 -30.18 6.06
N PRO A 42 -9.96 -31.49 5.73
CA PRO A 42 -10.16 -31.92 4.35
C PRO A 42 -11.50 -31.37 3.82
N PRO A 43 -11.49 -30.70 2.65
CA PRO A 43 -12.68 -30.06 2.12
C PRO A 43 -13.73 -31.10 1.77
N LYS A 44 -14.97 -30.83 2.21
CA LYS A 44 -16.11 -31.74 2.01
C LYS A 44 -16.82 -31.53 0.67
N ASP A 45 -16.59 -30.39 0.03
CA ASP A 45 -17.26 -29.97 -1.20
C ASP A 45 -16.30 -29.21 -2.15
N GLN A 46 -16.23 -29.68 -3.39
CA GLN A 46 -15.44 -29.05 -4.46
C GLN A 46 -16.00 -27.68 -4.85
N ALA A 47 -17.32 -27.50 -4.85
CA ALA A 47 -17.94 -26.24 -5.24
C ALA A 47 -17.55 -25.12 -4.26
N GLN A 48 -17.54 -25.43 -2.97
CA GLN A 48 -17.09 -24.53 -1.92
C GLN A 48 -15.60 -24.17 -2.03
N LEU A 49 -14.73 -25.14 -2.35
CA LEU A 49 -13.32 -24.86 -2.61
C LEU A 49 -13.10 -23.90 -3.79
N LEU A 50 -13.78 -24.16 -4.91
CA LEU A 50 -13.70 -23.30 -6.08
C LEU A 50 -14.21 -21.88 -5.78
N HIS A 51 -15.20 -21.76 -4.89
CA HIS A 51 -15.69 -20.48 -4.42
C HIS A 51 -14.66 -19.71 -3.58
N LEU A 52 -14.03 -20.38 -2.61
CA LEU A 52 -12.95 -19.79 -1.81
C LEU A 52 -11.75 -19.40 -2.67
N GLN A 53 -11.39 -20.24 -3.64
CA GLN A 53 -10.31 -19.96 -4.60
C GLN A 53 -10.58 -18.67 -5.38
N ARG A 54 -11.78 -18.51 -5.96
CA ARG A 54 -12.15 -17.28 -6.68
C ARG A 54 -12.06 -16.04 -5.81
N LYS A 55 -12.47 -16.13 -4.54
CA LYS A 55 -12.35 -15.01 -3.58
C LYS A 55 -10.89 -14.69 -3.28
N ALA A 56 -10.05 -15.69 -3.06
CA ALA A 56 -8.63 -15.50 -2.81
C ALA A 56 -7.91 -14.88 -4.03
N GLU A 57 -8.23 -15.34 -5.23
CA GLU A 57 -7.69 -14.78 -6.49
C GLU A 57 -8.09 -13.32 -6.68
N ARG A 58 -9.37 -12.97 -6.44
CA ARG A 58 -9.84 -11.58 -6.45
C ARG A 58 -8.99 -10.72 -5.52
N ASN A 59 -8.78 -11.18 -4.28
CA ASN A 59 -8.03 -10.42 -3.28
C ASN A 59 -6.56 -10.26 -3.68
N ALA A 60 -5.93 -11.32 -4.21
CA ALA A 60 -4.55 -11.27 -4.68
C ALA A 60 -4.37 -10.21 -5.79
N ILE A 61 -5.29 -10.17 -6.76
CA ILE A 61 -5.28 -9.15 -7.82
C ILE A 61 -5.39 -7.74 -7.23
N CYS A 62 -6.34 -7.53 -6.32
CA CYS A 62 -6.55 -6.22 -5.68
C CYS A 62 -5.34 -5.77 -4.86
N LEU A 63 -4.76 -6.65 -4.04
CA LEU A 63 -3.57 -6.35 -3.23
C LEU A 63 -2.37 -6.02 -4.10
N GLN A 64 -2.13 -6.79 -5.17
CA GLN A 64 -1.07 -6.50 -6.13
C GLN A 64 -1.25 -5.13 -6.80
N ALA A 65 -2.49 -4.81 -7.21
CA ALA A 65 -2.80 -3.52 -7.81
C ALA A 65 -2.59 -2.37 -6.82
N ALA A 66 -3.06 -2.50 -5.58
CA ALA A 66 -2.88 -1.52 -4.52
C ALA A 66 -1.39 -1.28 -4.24
N GLY A 67 -0.60 -2.36 -4.10
CA GLY A 67 0.85 -2.27 -3.90
C GLY A 67 1.58 -1.56 -5.05
N ARG A 68 1.18 -1.79 -6.32
CA ARG A 68 1.70 -1.02 -7.46
C ARG A 68 1.35 0.46 -7.34
N GLY A 69 0.11 0.78 -6.97
CA GLY A 69 -0.36 2.15 -6.76
C GLY A 69 0.45 2.90 -5.70
N ILE A 70 0.65 2.29 -4.54
CA ILE A 70 1.44 2.87 -3.43
C ILE A 70 2.87 3.17 -3.88
N ARG A 71 3.55 2.20 -4.53
CA ARG A 71 4.93 2.42 -5.01
C ARG A 71 5.01 3.56 -6.02
N SER A 72 4.03 3.67 -6.92
CA SER A 72 3.95 4.79 -7.87
C SER A 72 3.74 6.13 -7.18
N ALA A 73 2.86 6.20 -6.18
CA ALA A 73 2.63 7.41 -5.39
C ALA A 73 3.90 7.83 -4.61
N LEU A 74 4.60 6.87 -3.99
CA LEU A 74 5.87 7.13 -3.30
C LEU A 74 6.94 7.68 -4.25
N ARG A 75 7.08 7.11 -5.45
CA ARG A 75 7.99 7.62 -6.48
C ARG A 75 7.65 9.07 -6.85
N ARG A 76 6.37 9.38 -7.03
CA ARG A 76 5.92 10.74 -7.34
C ARG A 76 6.24 11.72 -6.22
N LEU A 77 6.04 11.33 -4.97
CA LEU A 77 6.41 12.16 -3.81
C LEU A 77 7.91 12.41 -3.73
N GLN A 78 8.74 11.42 -4.05
CA GLN A 78 10.20 11.59 -4.10
C GLN A 78 10.62 12.57 -5.20
N GLU A 79 10.01 12.50 -6.38
CA GLU A 79 10.25 13.47 -7.46
C GLU A 79 9.90 14.90 -7.04
N VAL A 80 8.73 15.09 -6.42
CA VAL A 80 8.28 16.40 -5.92
C VAL A 80 9.25 16.94 -4.86
N ARG A 81 9.68 16.11 -3.92
CA ARG A 81 10.68 16.49 -2.91
C ARG A 81 12.00 16.89 -3.56
N ARG A 82 12.49 16.12 -4.53
CA ARG A 82 13.73 16.42 -5.28
C ARG A 82 13.62 17.74 -6.04
N ALA A 83 12.49 18.00 -6.68
CA ALA A 83 12.24 19.27 -7.38
C ALA A 83 12.19 20.46 -6.41
N ALA A 84 11.58 20.29 -5.23
CA ALA A 84 11.55 21.33 -4.20
C ALA A 84 12.94 21.65 -3.62
N THR A 85 13.79 20.64 -3.43
CA THR A 85 15.19 20.83 -2.98
C THR A 85 16.13 21.28 -4.10
N GLY A 86 15.77 20.99 -5.36
CA GLY A 86 16.56 21.25 -6.56
C GLY A 86 16.14 22.51 -7.33
N LEU A 87 15.19 23.29 -6.81
CA LEU A 87 14.84 24.63 -7.29
C LEU A 87 15.95 25.64 -6.91
N ALA A 88 17.19 25.34 -7.29
CA ALA A 88 18.22 26.34 -7.50
C ALA A 88 17.76 27.15 -8.72
N THR A 89 17.01 28.23 -8.47
CA THR A 89 16.75 29.22 -9.51
C THR A 89 18.09 29.80 -9.93
N TYR A 90 18.36 29.80 -11.23
CA TYR A 90 19.42 30.63 -11.76
C TYR A 90 19.07 32.07 -11.42
N ASP A 91 20.00 32.79 -10.78
CA ASP A 91 19.86 34.24 -10.71
C ASP A 91 19.83 34.82 -12.15
N GLY A 92 19.39 36.07 -12.31
CA GLY A 92 19.39 36.75 -13.62
C GLY A 92 20.78 36.89 -14.28
N LYS A 93 21.83 36.31 -13.69
CA LYS A 93 23.23 36.28 -14.17
C LYS A 93 23.74 34.85 -14.46
N GLY A 94 22.89 33.84 -14.40
CA GLY A 94 23.21 32.47 -14.82
C GLY A 94 24.09 31.67 -13.84
N ARG A 95 24.12 32.02 -12.54
CA ARG A 95 24.86 31.25 -11.53
C ARG A 95 23.94 30.38 -10.68
N ARG A 96 24.36 29.13 -10.43
CA ARG A 96 23.71 28.20 -9.49
C ARG A 96 23.86 28.73 -8.06
N VAL A 97 22.76 29.11 -7.43
CA VAL A 97 22.73 29.40 -5.98
C VAL A 97 22.04 28.23 -5.28
N GLU A 98 22.81 27.46 -4.51
CA GLU A 98 22.25 26.47 -3.61
C GLU A 98 21.59 27.21 -2.44
N THR A 99 20.27 27.34 -2.49
CA THR A 99 19.51 27.96 -1.39
C THR A 99 19.33 26.92 -0.30
N GLY A 100 20.41 26.66 0.43
CA GLY A 100 20.51 25.68 1.49
C GLY A 100 21.52 26.13 2.54
N GLY A 101 21.27 27.27 3.18
CA GLY A 101 22.10 27.74 4.27
C GLY A 101 21.53 29.01 4.89
N HIS A 102 21.10 28.92 6.15
CA HIS A 102 20.85 30.08 6.99
C HIS A 102 22.16 30.86 7.19
N GLY A 103 22.45 31.78 6.27
CA GLY A 103 23.62 32.67 6.32
C GLY A 103 23.14 34.12 6.31
N ARG A 104 23.40 34.83 7.41
CA ARG A 104 23.02 36.21 7.69
C ARG A 104 23.20 37.12 6.48
N LEU A 105 22.15 37.88 6.15
CA LEU A 105 22.22 39.02 5.25
C LEU A 105 23.18 40.06 5.84
N SER A 106 24.45 40.04 5.42
CA SER A 106 25.34 41.18 5.60
C SER A 106 24.93 42.24 4.59
N ALA A 107 24.29 43.29 5.09
CA ALA A 107 24.22 44.57 4.40
C ALA A 107 25.64 44.99 3.94
N ARG A 108 25.72 45.69 2.82
CA ARG A 108 26.51 46.92 2.64
C ARG A 108 26.33 47.50 1.24
N PHE A 109 25.98 48.79 1.25
CA PHE A 109 26.27 49.89 0.31
C PHE A 109 26.73 49.56 -1.10
#